data_AF-A0A397CZG9-F1
#
_entry.id   AF-A0A397CZG9-F1
#
_cell.length_a   1.000
_cell.length_b   1.000
_cell.length_c   1.000
_cell.angle_alpha   90.00
_cell.angle_beta   90.00
_cell.angle_gamma   90.00
#
_symmetry.space_group_name_H-M   'P 1'
#
loop_
_entity.id
_entity.type
_entity.pdbx_description
1 polymer ?
#
loop_
_entity_poly.entity_id
_entity_poly.type
_entity_poly.pdbx_seq_one_letter_code
_entity_poly.pdbx_strand_id
1 'polypeptide(L)'
;MDVERLVLREVDVHGGHPHIVGLVDDFHEFGYAQLVLEYCPHSVAEWLARDHPTEAEVMRLFGHVVSAVTFLHALGIAHNDLTMSHLLLSTSNDVKLIDFASATLLTELSKSNDELDLGRLLVSLCSHDTWSRKLVACRGHIEVKLAVTWSSMVTPNQARQWMVLVAVKRVVDYAVKVRVTPAGVDLNNVKMSMNPFCEIAVEEAIRLKEKKVATEVVAVSIGPKQSQETLRTALAMGADRGIHIETDLRLDQELQPLAVAKLLAKVVEAEKPDFIVLGKQSIDSDAAQTGAFLAGLLNYPQATFASKLEIADKKALITRETDAGVETLEASLPLVLTADLRLNQPRYATLPNIMKAKKKPIDSKPIADYGVDVTPRIQTVSVAEPTARKAGITVPDVATLVDKLKNEAGVI
;
A
#
# COMPACT_ATOMS: atom_id res chain seq x y z
N MET A 1 21.31 -32.94 -11.40
CA MET A 1 22.58 -33.33 -10.77
C MET A 1 23.76 -32.46 -11.21
N ASP A 2 23.66 -31.68 -12.31
CA ASP A 2 24.75 -30.78 -12.75
C ASP A 2 24.79 -29.39 -12.09
N VAL A 3 23.71 -28.96 -11.41
CA VAL A 3 23.62 -27.59 -10.88
C VAL A 3 24.62 -27.34 -9.75
N GLU A 4 24.74 -28.29 -8.81
CA GLU A 4 25.65 -28.14 -7.66
C GLU A 4 27.11 -28.03 -8.09
N ARG A 5 27.53 -28.92 -9.00
CA ARG A 5 28.87 -28.87 -9.60
C ARG A 5 29.12 -27.56 -10.35
N LEU A 6 28.14 -27.09 -11.11
CA LEU A 6 28.24 -25.85 -11.89
C LEU A 6 28.40 -24.65 -10.96
N VAL A 7 27.58 -24.56 -9.91
CA VAL A 7 27.67 -23.49 -8.90
C VAL A 7 29.04 -23.49 -8.22
N LEU A 8 29.52 -24.66 -7.79
CA LEU A 8 30.81 -24.76 -7.10
C LEU A 8 31.99 -24.40 -8.01
N ARG A 9 31.94 -24.79 -9.29
CA ARG A 9 32.93 -24.35 -10.28
C ARG A 9 32.88 -22.85 -10.55
N GLU A 10 31.69 -22.27 -10.63
CA GLU A 10 31.51 -20.84 -10.84
C GLU A 10 32.08 -20.03 -9.67
N VAL A 11 31.86 -20.50 -8.43
CA VAL A 11 32.45 -19.94 -7.22
C VAL A 11 33.99 -20.01 -7.27
N ASP A 12 34.55 -21.16 -7.67
CA ASP A 12 36.01 -21.36 -7.74
C ASP A 12 36.67 -20.48 -8.81
N VAL A 13 36.05 -20.34 -10.00
CA VAL A 13 36.50 -19.43 -11.07
C VAL A 13 36.59 -17.98 -10.59
N HIS A 14 35.74 -17.58 -9.64
CA HIS A 14 35.74 -16.24 -9.04
C HIS A 14 36.66 -16.11 -7.81
N GLY A 15 37.56 -17.06 -7.59
CA GLY A 15 38.54 -17.06 -6.50
C GLY A 15 38.00 -17.62 -5.18
N GLY A 16 36.82 -18.26 -5.19
CA GLY A 16 36.19 -18.83 -4.02
C GLY A 16 35.65 -17.81 -3.03
N HIS A 17 35.06 -18.30 -1.94
CA HIS A 17 34.61 -17.46 -0.82
C HIS A 17 34.87 -18.18 0.51
N PRO A 18 35.36 -17.49 1.57
CA PRO A 18 35.73 -18.11 2.84
C PRO A 18 34.58 -18.83 3.54
N HIS A 19 33.33 -18.49 3.22
CA HIS A 19 32.12 -19.08 3.81
C HIS A 19 31.29 -19.94 2.85
N ILE A 20 31.85 -20.32 1.71
CA ILE A 20 31.31 -21.34 0.80
C ILE A 20 32.29 -22.50 0.80
N VAL A 21 31.78 -23.73 0.75
CA VAL A 21 32.65 -24.91 0.70
C VAL A 21 33.52 -24.89 -0.56
N GLY A 22 34.83 -25.11 -0.40
CA GLY A 22 35.74 -25.21 -1.53
C GLY A 22 35.56 -26.52 -2.29
N LEU A 23 35.58 -26.45 -3.63
CA LEU A 23 35.69 -27.62 -4.50
C LEU A 23 37.17 -27.95 -4.69
N VAL A 24 37.60 -29.13 -4.25
CA VAL A 24 38.99 -29.59 -4.35
C VAL A 24 39.23 -30.32 -5.66
N ASP A 25 38.29 -31.20 -6.05
CA ASP A 25 38.35 -31.97 -7.29
C ASP A 25 36.95 -32.43 -7.70
N ASP A 26 36.76 -32.74 -8.97
CA ASP A 26 35.51 -33.25 -9.49
C ASP A 26 35.71 -34.19 -10.69
N PHE A 27 35.18 -35.41 -10.61
CA PHE A 27 35.38 -36.44 -11.63
C PHE A 27 34.14 -37.31 -11.82
N HIS A 28 34.13 -38.12 -12.87
CA HIS A 28 33.05 -39.08 -13.10
C HIS A 28 33.56 -40.50 -12.89
N GLU A 29 32.87 -41.25 -12.04
CA GLU A 29 33.16 -42.66 -11.81
C GLU A 29 31.84 -43.43 -11.68
N PHE A 30 31.77 -44.61 -12.29
CA PHE A 30 30.57 -45.48 -12.27
C PHE A 30 29.25 -44.81 -12.69
N GLY A 31 29.31 -43.78 -13.56
CA GLY A 31 28.12 -43.08 -14.06
C GLY A 31 27.58 -41.99 -13.15
N TYR A 32 28.30 -41.65 -12.06
CA TYR A 32 27.96 -40.56 -11.15
C TYR A 32 29.05 -39.49 -11.16
N ALA A 33 28.64 -38.22 -11.06
CA ALA A 33 29.57 -37.13 -10.76
C ALA A 33 29.95 -37.19 -9.29
N GLN A 34 31.24 -37.28 -9.01
CA GLN A 34 31.83 -37.26 -7.67
C GLN A 34 32.42 -35.88 -7.42
N LEU A 35 32.08 -35.27 -6.28
CA LEU A 35 32.63 -33.98 -5.84
C LEU A 35 33.50 -34.20 -4.61
N VAL A 36 34.75 -33.75 -4.68
CA VAL A 36 35.67 -33.72 -3.54
C VAL A 36 35.63 -32.30 -2.97
N LEU A 37 35.08 -32.17 -1.77
CA LEU A 37 34.86 -30.88 -1.12
C LEU A 37 35.81 -30.66 0.06
N GLU A 38 36.00 -29.41 0.45
CA GLU A 38 36.67 -29.03 1.70
C GLU A 38 36.05 -29.77 2.89
N TYR A 39 36.89 -30.45 3.68
CA TYR A 39 36.42 -31.18 4.85
C TYR A 39 36.01 -30.22 5.97
N CYS A 40 34.75 -30.35 6.41
CA CYS A 40 34.22 -29.65 7.58
C CYS A 40 33.72 -30.69 8.60
N PRO A 41 34.25 -30.72 9.84
CA PRO A 41 34.01 -31.83 10.78
C PRO A 41 32.57 -31.97 11.29
N HIS A 42 31.80 -30.87 11.37
CA HIS A 42 30.48 -30.86 11.99
C HIS A 42 29.52 -29.91 11.28
N SER A 43 28.23 -30.22 11.30
CA SER A 43 27.19 -29.25 10.92
C SER A 43 26.88 -28.28 12.06
N VAL A 44 26.36 -27.09 11.73
CA VAL A 44 25.86 -26.14 12.73
C VAL A 44 24.72 -26.78 13.54
N ALA A 45 23.89 -27.63 12.92
CA ALA A 45 22.85 -28.38 13.62
C ALA A 45 23.43 -29.32 14.70
N GLU A 46 24.50 -30.06 14.39
CA GLU A 46 25.19 -30.93 15.34
C GLU A 46 25.87 -30.15 16.46
N TRP A 47 26.49 -29.02 16.11
CA TRP A 47 27.14 -28.15 17.09
C TRP A 47 26.13 -27.54 18.06
N LEU A 48 25.00 -27.02 17.58
CA LEU A 48 23.91 -26.49 18.43
C LEU A 48 23.26 -27.55 19.32
N ALA A 49 23.31 -28.82 18.91
CA ALA A 49 22.79 -29.93 19.72
C ALA A 49 23.75 -30.35 20.84
N ARG A 50 25.05 -30.11 20.69
CA ARG A 50 26.10 -30.48 21.65
C ARG A 50 26.49 -29.34 22.58
N ASP A 51 26.55 -28.13 22.03
CA ASP A 51 27.07 -26.94 22.68
C ASP A 51 25.99 -25.87 22.84
N HIS A 52 26.19 -24.96 23.79
CA HIS A 52 25.30 -23.83 24.04
C HIS A 52 26.02 -22.53 23.70
N PRO A 53 25.98 -22.10 22.43
CA PRO A 53 26.78 -20.98 22.00
C PRO A 53 26.28 -19.66 22.57
N THR A 54 27.23 -18.75 22.75
CA THR A 54 26.96 -17.37 23.15
C THR A 54 26.31 -16.60 22.01
N GLU A 55 25.58 -15.54 22.34
CA GLU A 55 24.98 -14.64 21.36
C GLU A 55 26.03 -14.09 20.37
N ALA A 56 27.24 -13.79 20.84
CA ALA A 56 28.34 -13.29 20.01
C ALA A 56 28.80 -14.33 18.97
N GLU A 57 28.77 -15.62 19.31
CA GLU A 57 29.11 -16.71 18.39
C GLU A 57 28.00 -16.89 17.36
N VAL A 58 26.73 -16.90 17.78
CA VAL A 58 25.58 -16.98 16.86
C VAL A 58 25.57 -15.82 15.86
N MET A 59 25.85 -14.60 16.33
CA MET A 59 25.92 -13.41 15.47
C MET A 59 27.10 -13.47 14.48
N ARG A 60 28.22 -14.08 14.88
CA ARG A 60 29.36 -14.31 13.98
C ARG A 60 29.00 -15.30 12.88
N LEU A 61 28.37 -16.42 13.22
CA LEU A 61 27.90 -17.41 12.25
C LEU A 61 26.89 -16.81 11.27
N PHE A 62 25.96 -15.99 11.76
CA PHE A 62 25.02 -15.27 10.91
C PHE A 62 25.73 -14.33 9.93
N GLY A 63 26.76 -13.60 10.39
CA GLY A 63 27.60 -12.77 9.52
C GLY A 63 28.28 -13.56 8.40
N HIS A 64 28.77 -14.77 8.70
CA HIS A 64 29.37 -15.65 7.71
C HIS A 64 28.36 -16.10 6.63
N VAL A 65 27.14 -16.48 7.04
CA VAL A 65 26.05 -16.86 6.12
C VAL A 65 25.67 -15.69 5.21
N VAL A 66 25.50 -14.49 5.77
CA VAL A 66 25.17 -13.28 4.99
C VAL A 66 26.28 -12.98 3.98
N SER A 67 27.55 -13.12 4.36
CA SER A 67 28.68 -12.95 3.43
C SER A 67 28.63 -13.94 2.27
N ALA A 68 28.40 -15.24 2.56
CA ALA A 68 28.31 -16.28 1.53
C ALA A 68 27.15 -16.05 0.55
N VAL A 69 25.96 -15.74 1.07
CA VAL A 69 24.77 -15.48 0.25
C VAL A 69 24.94 -14.23 -0.60
N THR A 70 25.56 -13.18 -0.05
CA THR A 70 25.84 -11.94 -0.80
C THR A 70 26.78 -12.22 -1.98
N PHE A 71 27.82 -13.04 -1.76
CA PHE A 71 28.74 -13.44 -2.82
C PHE A 71 28.02 -14.24 -3.93
N LEU A 72 27.21 -15.23 -3.56
CA LEU A 72 26.42 -16.01 -4.54
C LEU A 72 25.47 -15.14 -5.35
N HIS A 73 24.80 -14.19 -4.71
CA HIS A 73 23.91 -13.25 -5.40
C HIS A 73 24.67 -12.34 -6.37
N ALA A 74 25.90 -11.93 -6.04
CA ALA A 74 26.76 -11.17 -6.96
C ALA A 74 27.12 -11.98 -8.22
N LEU A 75 27.17 -13.31 -8.11
CA LEU A 75 27.34 -14.24 -9.23
C LEU A 75 26.02 -14.59 -9.94
N GLY A 76 24.89 -14.03 -9.49
CA GLY A 76 23.59 -14.36 -10.02
C GLY A 76 23.12 -15.78 -9.65
N ILE A 77 23.52 -16.29 -8.49
CA ILE A 77 23.17 -17.65 -8.01
C ILE A 77 22.29 -17.53 -6.77
N ALA A 78 21.10 -18.13 -6.78
CA ALA A 78 20.27 -18.27 -5.58
C ALA A 78 20.38 -19.70 -5.03
N HIS A 79 20.63 -19.86 -3.72
CA HIS A 79 20.82 -21.19 -3.11
C HIS A 79 19.52 -21.99 -2.90
N ASN A 80 18.41 -21.32 -2.58
CA ASN A 80 17.07 -21.87 -2.37
C ASN A 80 16.86 -22.89 -1.23
N ASP A 81 17.91 -23.29 -0.50
CA ASP A 81 17.79 -24.33 0.54
C ASP A 81 18.75 -24.08 1.72
N LEU A 82 18.55 -22.95 2.39
CA LEU A 82 19.37 -22.53 3.54
C LEU A 82 18.83 -23.15 4.83
N THR A 83 19.37 -24.32 5.20
CA THR A 83 19.06 -25.02 6.45
C THR A 83 20.29 -25.21 7.34
N MET A 84 20.09 -25.44 8.64
CA MET A 84 21.20 -25.66 9.58
C MET A 84 22.01 -26.93 9.30
N SER A 85 21.45 -27.89 8.55
CA SER A 85 22.16 -29.07 8.06
C SER A 85 23.07 -28.75 6.86
N HIS A 86 22.76 -27.67 6.13
CA HIS A 86 23.55 -27.21 4.97
C HIS A 86 24.58 -26.14 5.34
N LEU A 87 24.81 -25.94 6.64
CA LEU A 87 25.86 -25.09 7.19
C LEU A 87 26.85 -25.99 7.93
N LEU A 88 28.05 -26.11 7.40
CA LEU A 88 29.13 -26.82 8.08
C LEU A 88 30.05 -25.86 8.82
N LEU A 89 30.73 -26.34 9.85
CA LEU A 89 31.76 -25.61 10.57
C LEU A 89 33.12 -26.11 10.12
N SER A 90 34.00 -25.19 9.73
CA SER A 90 35.41 -25.48 9.48
C SER A 90 36.14 -25.80 10.79
N THR A 91 37.39 -26.28 10.70
CA THR A 91 38.25 -26.46 11.89
C THR A 91 38.54 -25.18 12.65
N SER A 92 38.27 -24.01 12.04
CA SER A 92 38.42 -22.68 12.64
C SER A 92 37.11 -22.10 13.19
N ASN A 93 36.01 -22.89 13.20
CA ASN A 93 34.66 -22.47 13.56
C ASN A 93 34.05 -21.41 12.62
N ASP A 94 34.48 -21.37 11.36
CA ASP A 94 33.84 -20.56 10.33
C ASP A 94 32.75 -21.37 9.64
N VAL A 95 31.66 -20.71 9.24
CA VAL A 95 30.55 -21.38 8.55
C VAL A 95 30.92 -21.55 7.09
N LYS A 96 30.63 -22.74 6.56
CA LYS A 96 30.76 -23.10 5.15
C LYS A 96 29.39 -23.56 4.65
N LEU A 97 28.88 -22.84 3.67
CA LEU A 97 27.63 -23.18 3.00
C LEU A 97 27.87 -24.36 2.03
N ILE A 98 27.00 -25.37 2.10
CA ILE A 98 27.04 -26.59 1.28
C ILE A 98 25.67 -26.87 0.66
N ASP A 99 25.60 -27.88 -0.21
CA ASP A 99 24.38 -28.41 -0.84
C ASP A 99 23.69 -27.41 -1.78
N PHE A 100 24.23 -27.31 -3.00
CA PHE A 100 23.69 -26.44 -4.05
C PHE A 100 22.77 -27.19 -5.02
N ALA A 101 22.26 -28.36 -4.64
CA ALA A 101 21.42 -29.17 -5.53
C ALA A 101 20.13 -28.44 -5.94
N SER A 102 19.60 -27.60 -5.05
CA SER A 102 18.40 -26.76 -5.26
C SER A 102 18.69 -25.36 -5.80
N ALA A 103 19.97 -25.03 -6.05
CA ALA A 103 20.35 -23.69 -6.47
C ALA A 103 19.79 -23.34 -7.85
N THR A 104 19.68 -22.05 -8.16
CA THR A 104 19.18 -21.56 -9.45
C THR A 104 20.08 -20.44 -9.97
N LEU A 105 20.43 -20.53 -11.25
CA LEU A 105 21.14 -19.49 -11.99
C LEU A 105 20.15 -18.43 -12.47
N LEU A 106 20.28 -17.21 -11.97
CA LEU A 106 19.39 -16.09 -12.28
C LEU A 106 19.54 -15.62 -13.74
N THR A 107 20.62 -15.99 -14.43
CA THR A 107 20.80 -15.79 -15.87
C THR A 107 19.85 -16.64 -16.72
N GLU A 108 19.44 -17.83 -16.26
CA GLU A 108 18.50 -18.69 -16.99
C GLU A 108 17.06 -18.19 -16.91
N LEU A 109 16.72 -17.46 -15.85
CA LEU A 109 15.40 -16.88 -15.68
C LEU A 109 15.19 -15.61 -16.53
N SER A 110 16.25 -15.00 -17.05
CA SER A 110 16.17 -13.84 -17.97
C SER A 110 15.63 -14.19 -19.38
N LYS A 111 15.50 -15.49 -19.71
CA LYS A 111 14.91 -15.95 -20.98
C LYS A 111 13.40 -16.23 -20.88
N SER A 112 12.84 -16.25 -19.67
CA SER A 112 11.40 -16.17 -19.41
C SER A 112 11.07 -14.76 -18.94
N ASN A 113 10.03 -14.16 -19.49
CA ASN A 113 9.72 -12.73 -19.41
C ASN A 113 9.25 -12.22 -18.02
N ASP A 114 9.69 -12.84 -16.92
CA ASP A 114 9.39 -12.44 -15.54
C ASP A 114 10.66 -11.87 -14.90
N GLU A 115 10.66 -10.56 -14.60
CA GLU A 115 11.65 -9.94 -13.72
C GLU A 115 11.58 -10.62 -12.34
N LEU A 116 12.54 -11.50 -12.02
CA LEU A 116 12.66 -12.02 -10.68
C LEU A 116 13.12 -10.94 -9.72
N ASP A 117 12.19 -10.58 -8.85
CA ASP A 117 12.47 -9.87 -7.61
C ASP A 117 13.30 -10.78 -6.69
N LEU A 118 14.62 -10.63 -6.77
CA LEU A 118 15.61 -11.21 -5.84
C LEU A 118 15.22 -11.00 -4.35
N GLY A 119 14.43 -9.96 -4.04
CA GLY A 119 13.87 -9.70 -2.72
C GLY A 119 12.78 -10.69 -2.31
N ARG A 120 11.94 -11.16 -3.24
CA ARG A 120 10.89 -12.17 -2.99
C ARG A 120 11.47 -13.55 -2.66
N LEU A 121 12.54 -13.94 -3.34
CA LEU A 121 13.23 -15.21 -3.07
C LEU A 121 13.86 -15.21 -1.66
N LEU A 122 14.38 -14.06 -1.23
CA LEU A 122 14.98 -13.86 0.10
C LEU A 122 13.94 -13.84 1.24
N VAL A 123 12.75 -13.28 1.01
CA VAL A 123 11.63 -13.36 1.98
C VAL A 123 11.06 -14.77 2.05
N SER A 124 11.00 -15.48 0.91
CA SER A 124 10.59 -16.90 0.84
C SER A 124 11.53 -17.80 1.64
N LEU A 125 12.85 -17.58 1.56
CA LEU A 125 13.87 -18.32 2.33
C LEU A 125 13.72 -18.18 3.86
N CYS A 126 13.17 -17.06 4.34
CA CYS A 126 12.87 -16.83 5.75
C CYS A 126 11.47 -17.31 6.17
N SER A 127 10.64 -17.73 5.21
CA SER A 127 9.22 -18.04 5.42
C SER A 127 8.92 -19.53 5.67
N HIS A 128 9.92 -20.41 5.56
CA HIS A 128 9.77 -21.79 6.02
C HIS A 128 9.93 -21.87 7.55
N ASP A 129 8.98 -22.56 8.15
CA ASP A 129 8.56 -22.64 9.56
C ASP A 129 9.64 -23.13 10.58
N THR A 130 10.93 -23.01 10.27
CA THR A 130 12.06 -23.55 11.05
C THR A 130 12.91 -22.48 11.74
N TRP A 131 13.03 -21.27 11.17
CA TRP A 131 13.93 -20.22 11.68
C TRP A 131 13.33 -19.39 12.83
N SER A 132 12.06 -18.98 12.72
CA SER A 132 11.41 -18.11 13.71
C SER A 132 11.10 -18.81 15.03
N ARG A 133 10.69 -20.10 15.00
CA ARG A 133 10.26 -20.83 16.20
C ARG A 133 11.40 -21.35 17.08
N LYS A 134 12.59 -21.60 16.55
CA LYS A 134 13.74 -22.09 17.36
C LYS A 134 14.53 -20.97 18.05
N LEU A 135 14.53 -19.75 17.50
CA LEU A 135 15.14 -18.58 18.14
C LEU A 135 14.33 -18.05 19.35
N VAL A 136 13.02 -18.30 19.38
CA VAL A 136 12.12 -17.94 20.50
C VAL A 136 12.41 -18.75 21.78
N ALA A 137 13.17 -19.86 21.69
CA ALA A 137 13.58 -20.64 22.86
C ALA A 137 14.74 -20.00 23.66
N CYS A 138 15.48 -19.04 23.08
CA CYS A 138 16.52 -18.27 23.77
C CYS A 138 15.88 -16.97 24.28
N ARG A 139 15.26 -17.06 25.46
CA ARG A 139 14.42 -16.01 26.05
C ARG A 139 15.13 -14.67 26.23
N GLY A 140 14.55 -13.64 25.60
CA GLY A 140 14.42 -12.30 26.15
C GLY A 140 15.66 -11.41 26.04
N HIS A 141 15.95 -10.91 24.82
CA HIS A 141 16.52 -9.57 24.54
C HIS A 141 16.94 -9.36 23.07
N ILE A 142 16.78 -10.36 22.20
CA ILE A 142 17.39 -10.36 20.85
C ILE A 142 16.47 -9.83 19.72
N GLU A 143 15.23 -9.40 20.02
CA GLU A 143 14.33 -8.84 19.00
C GLU A 143 14.59 -7.36 18.60
N VAL A 144 15.59 -6.68 19.19
CA VAL A 144 15.63 -5.20 19.14
C VAL A 144 16.86 -4.58 18.45
N LYS A 145 17.85 -5.36 17.95
CA LYS A 145 19.07 -4.74 17.36
C LYS A 145 19.41 -5.06 15.90
N LEU A 146 18.82 -6.08 15.26
CA LEU A 146 19.09 -6.38 13.84
C LEU A 146 18.23 -5.57 12.85
N ALA A 147 17.08 -5.03 13.27
CA ALA A 147 16.29 -4.13 12.43
C ALA A 147 16.90 -2.72 12.27
N VAL A 148 17.88 -2.35 13.11
CA VAL A 148 18.36 -0.96 13.22
C VAL A 148 19.69 -0.71 12.48
N THR A 149 20.49 -1.73 12.17
CA THR A 149 21.84 -1.54 11.60
C THR A 149 21.99 -1.91 10.12
N TRP A 150 21.03 -2.60 9.50
CA TRP A 150 21.02 -2.86 8.04
C TRP A 150 20.19 -1.85 7.23
N SER A 151 19.37 -1.02 7.89
CA SER A 151 18.69 0.11 7.25
C SER A 151 19.64 1.24 6.82
N SER A 152 20.90 1.21 7.26
CA SER A 152 21.84 2.34 7.10
C SER A 152 23.07 2.05 6.23
N MET A 153 23.27 0.82 5.72
CA MET A 153 24.50 0.48 4.97
C MET A 153 24.29 -0.21 3.61
N VAL A 154 23.05 -0.35 3.15
CA VAL A 154 22.77 -0.48 1.72
C VAL A 154 22.49 0.92 1.19
N THR A 155 23.40 1.48 0.41
CA THR A 155 23.03 2.61 -0.44
C THR A 155 21.83 2.19 -1.27
N PRO A 156 20.75 2.99 -1.26
CA PRO A 156 19.43 2.49 -1.58
C PRO A 156 19.38 2.14 -3.05
N ASN A 157 19.00 0.90 -3.40
CA ASN A 157 18.10 0.79 -4.53
C ASN A 157 16.88 1.63 -4.10
N GLN A 158 16.66 2.80 -4.73
CA GLN A 158 15.69 3.79 -4.31
C GLN A 158 14.41 3.09 -3.83
N ALA A 159 14.21 2.99 -2.52
CA ALA A 159 12.92 2.62 -1.97
C ALA A 159 12.01 3.70 -2.53
N ARG A 160 11.24 3.36 -3.56
CA ARG A 160 10.44 4.33 -4.28
C ARG A 160 9.46 4.88 -3.25
N GLN A 161 9.74 6.08 -2.80
CA GLN A 161 9.05 6.74 -1.72
C GLN A 161 7.74 7.26 -2.30
N TRP A 162 6.63 6.57 -2.01
CA TRP A 162 5.38 6.87 -2.71
C TRP A 162 4.80 8.19 -2.25
N MET A 163 4.40 8.99 -3.24
CA MET A 163 3.59 10.17 -3.00
C MET A 163 2.11 9.81 -3.19
N VAL A 164 1.30 10.14 -2.19
CA VAL A 164 -0.15 9.94 -2.21
C VAL A 164 -0.84 11.27 -2.49
N LEU A 165 -1.64 11.31 -3.54
CA LEU A 165 -2.53 12.44 -3.83
C LEU A 165 -3.91 12.15 -3.26
N VAL A 166 -4.46 13.06 -2.46
CA VAL A 166 -5.80 12.92 -1.88
C VAL A 166 -6.69 14.08 -2.30
N ALA A 167 -7.81 13.79 -2.96
CA ALA A 167 -8.78 14.83 -3.32
C ALA A 167 -9.83 15.02 -2.22
N VAL A 168 -9.98 16.27 -1.74
CA VAL A 168 -10.94 16.66 -0.71
C VAL A 168 -11.93 17.70 -1.24
N LYS A 169 -13.21 17.53 -0.91
CA LYS A 169 -14.29 18.46 -1.31
C LYS A 169 -14.88 19.15 -0.09
N ARG A 170 -15.13 20.47 -0.21
CA ARG A 170 -15.91 21.27 0.72
C ARG A 170 -17.40 21.11 0.40
N VAL A 171 -18.19 20.67 1.37
CA VAL A 171 -19.63 20.40 1.20
C VAL A 171 -20.42 20.95 2.40
N VAL A 172 -21.75 20.98 2.28
CA VAL A 172 -22.62 21.26 3.44
C VAL A 172 -22.41 20.17 4.49
N ASP A 173 -22.31 20.55 5.76
CA ASP A 173 -22.13 19.61 6.85
C ASP A 173 -23.29 18.61 6.91
N TYR A 174 -22.98 17.32 7.05
CA TYR A 174 -23.96 16.23 6.98
C TYR A 174 -25.05 16.32 8.05
N ALA A 175 -24.82 17.05 9.16
CA ALA A 175 -25.81 17.24 10.21
C ALA A 175 -26.80 18.38 9.91
N VAL A 176 -26.56 19.16 8.86
CA VAL A 176 -27.43 20.28 8.46
C VAL A 176 -28.56 19.79 7.58
N LYS A 177 -29.78 20.16 7.95
CA LYS A 177 -30.93 20.05 7.05
C LYS A 177 -30.89 21.17 6.00
N VAL A 178 -30.65 20.79 4.75
CA VAL A 178 -30.61 21.73 3.62
C VAL A 178 -31.99 22.31 3.31
N ARG A 179 -31.99 23.56 2.84
CA ARG A 179 -33.18 24.22 2.28
C ARG A 179 -33.07 24.25 0.77
N VAL A 180 -34.14 23.84 0.08
CA VAL A 180 -34.16 23.79 -1.38
C VAL A 180 -34.84 25.03 -1.95
N THR A 181 -34.28 25.55 -3.04
CA THR A 181 -34.89 26.55 -3.91
C THR A 181 -34.96 26.00 -5.33
N PRO A 182 -35.78 26.56 -6.24
CA PRO A 182 -35.81 26.12 -7.64
C PRO A 182 -34.45 26.14 -8.33
N ALA A 183 -33.57 27.06 -7.92
CA ALA A 183 -32.21 27.20 -8.44
C ALA A 183 -31.21 26.21 -7.84
N GLY A 184 -31.56 25.49 -6.76
CA GLY A 184 -30.65 24.60 -6.05
C GLY A 184 -30.74 24.74 -4.53
N VAL A 185 -29.81 24.10 -3.83
CA VAL A 185 -29.72 24.19 -2.37
C VAL A 185 -29.27 25.60 -1.95
N ASP A 186 -29.92 26.19 -0.96
CA ASP A 186 -29.48 27.44 -0.36
C ASP A 186 -28.22 27.19 0.48
N LEU A 187 -27.10 27.79 0.08
CA LEU A 187 -25.79 27.65 0.75
C LEU A 187 -25.46 28.85 1.65
N ASN A 188 -26.36 29.84 1.75
CA ASN A 188 -26.12 31.04 2.54
C ASN A 188 -26.16 30.74 4.03
N ASN A 189 -25.11 31.17 4.75
CA ASN A 189 -24.96 30.98 6.20
C ASN A 189 -25.09 29.53 6.66
N VAL A 190 -24.79 28.58 5.77
CA VAL A 190 -24.81 27.16 6.09
C VAL A 190 -23.42 26.72 6.56
N LYS A 191 -23.38 25.88 7.60
CA LYS A 191 -22.13 25.27 8.06
C LYS A 191 -21.61 24.33 6.96
N MET A 192 -20.37 24.55 6.55
CA MET A 192 -19.67 23.74 5.55
C MET A 192 -18.57 22.94 6.25
N SER A 193 -18.27 21.75 5.75
CA SER A 193 -17.22 20.87 6.29
C SER A 193 -16.56 20.05 5.17
N MET A 194 -15.57 19.25 5.55
CA MET A 194 -15.00 18.27 4.63
C MET A 194 -16.02 17.17 4.36
N ASN A 195 -16.15 16.76 3.11
CA ASN A 195 -16.97 15.61 2.77
C ASN A 195 -16.54 14.37 3.58
N PRO A 196 -17.45 13.64 4.25
CA PRO A 196 -17.07 12.53 5.13
C PRO A 196 -16.21 11.45 4.45
N PHE A 197 -16.52 11.09 3.19
CA PHE A 197 -15.70 10.14 2.44
C PHE A 197 -14.29 10.66 2.14
N CYS A 198 -14.12 11.99 2.04
CA CYS A 198 -12.80 12.60 1.89
C CYS A 198 -11.99 12.56 3.18
N GLU A 199 -12.62 12.63 4.36
CA GLU A 199 -11.92 12.46 5.65
C GLU A 199 -11.33 11.04 5.76
N ILE A 200 -12.09 10.02 5.33
CA ILE A 200 -11.64 8.62 5.27
C ILE A 200 -10.46 8.47 4.30
N ALA A 201 -10.54 9.11 3.13
CA ALA A 201 -9.45 9.10 2.14
C ALA A 201 -8.16 9.74 2.68
N VAL A 202 -8.29 10.88 3.40
CA VAL A 202 -7.16 11.55 4.04
C VAL A 202 -6.55 10.68 5.14
N GLU A 203 -7.38 10.08 5.98
CA GLU A 203 -6.90 9.16 7.03
C GLU A 203 -6.13 7.98 6.44
N GLU A 204 -6.62 7.36 5.36
CA GLU A 204 -5.92 6.23 4.75
C GLU A 204 -4.55 6.64 4.21
N ALA A 205 -4.47 7.78 3.52
CA ALA A 205 -3.20 8.30 3.04
C ALA A 205 -2.21 8.59 4.18
N ILE A 206 -2.68 9.10 5.31
CA ILE A 206 -1.86 9.33 6.50
C ILE A 206 -1.40 8.00 7.10
N ARG A 207 -2.26 6.99 7.19
CA ARG A 207 -1.90 5.65 7.67
C ARG A 207 -0.82 5.01 6.80
N LEU A 208 -0.88 5.19 5.48
CA LEU A 208 0.19 4.76 4.57
C LEU A 208 1.51 5.46 4.89
N LYS A 209 1.47 6.75 5.22
CA LYS A 209 2.66 7.50 5.64
C LYS A 209 3.21 7.02 6.99
N GLU A 210 2.35 6.75 7.96
CA GLU A 210 2.75 6.24 9.28
C GLU A 210 3.36 4.83 9.21
N LYS A 211 2.86 4.00 8.29
CA LYS A 211 3.44 2.70 7.94
C LYS A 211 4.73 2.80 7.12
N LYS A 212 5.21 4.02 6.82
CA LYS A 212 6.38 4.31 5.98
C LYS A 212 6.28 3.75 4.55
N VAL A 213 5.06 3.53 4.08
CA VAL A 213 4.78 3.12 2.69
C VAL A 213 4.76 4.36 1.79
N ALA A 214 4.11 5.42 2.27
CA ALA A 214 4.13 6.74 1.64
C ALA A 214 5.11 7.67 2.37
N THR A 215 5.64 8.65 1.66
CA THR A 215 6.53 9.67 2.25
C THR A 215 5.94 11.06 2.22
N GLU A 216 5.05 11.31 1.28
CA GLU A 216 4.36 12.58 1.16
C GLU A 216 2.88 12.34 0.85
N VAL A 217 2.03 13.12 1.54
CA VAL A 217 0.59 13.19 1.31
C VAL A 217 0.25 14.60 0.86
N VAL A 218 -0.20 14.73 -0.39
CA VAL A 218 -0.60 15.99 -1.01
C VAL A 218 -2.12 16.05 -1.09
N ALA A 219 -2.73 17.01 -0.39
CA ALA A 219 -4.18 17.21 -0.42
C ALA A 219 -4.56 18.20 -1.52
N VAL A 220 -5.57 17.88 -2.34
CA VAL A 220 -6.05 18.74 -3.43
C VAL A 220 -7.51 19.10 -3.19
N SER A 221 -7.87 20.37 -3.35
CA SER A 221 -9.26 20.81 -3.34
C SER A 221 -9.52 21.81 -4.48
N ILE A 222 -10.70 21.70 -5.08
CA ILE A 222 -11.13 22.52 -6.21
C ILE A 222 -12.40 23.25 -5.78
N GLY A 223 -12.39 24.57 -5.81
CA GLY A 223 -13.56 25.37 -5.44
C GLY A 223 -13.23 26.81 -5.05
N PRO A 224 -14.14 27.50 -4.36
CA PRO A 224 -13.94 28.89 -4.00
C PRO A 224 -12.86 28.99 -2.92
N LYS A 225 -12.34 30.19 -2.68
CA LYS A 225 -11.26 30.47 -1.71
C LYS A 225 -11.48 29.84 -0.33
N GLN A 226 -12.71 29.70 0.13
CA GLN A 226 -13.08 29.06 1.40
C GLN A 226 -12.74 27.56 1.44
N SER A 227 -12.51 26.91 0.30
CA SER A 227 -12.04 25.51 0.21
C SER A 227 -10.65 25.32 0.80
N GLN A 228 -9.87 26.41 0.95
CA GLN A 228 -8.63 26.37 1.72
C GLN A 228 -8.85 25.99 3.18
N GLU A 229 -10.00 26.29 3.80
CA GLU A 229 -10.30 25.83 5.16
C GLU A 229 -10.37 24.31 5.23
N THR A 230 -10.99 23.67 4.23
CA THR A 230 -11.05 22.21 4.10
C THR A 230 -9.65 21.61 3.90
N LEU A 231 -8.80 22.24 3.08
CA LEU A 231 -7.40 21.84 2.95
C LEU A 231 -6.65 21.96 4.28
N ARG A 232 -6.87 23.03 5.05
CA ARG A 232 -6.26 23.20 6.38
C ARG A 232 -6.68 22.10 7.33
N THR A 233 -7.90 21.60 7.26
CA THR A 233 -8.33 20.42 8.01
C THR A 233 -7.53 19.17 7.61
N ALA A 234 -7.36 18.89 6.32
CA ALA A 234 -6.55 17.76 5.85
C ALA A 234 -5.08 17.88 6.31
N LEU A 235 -4.51 19.09 6.24
CA LEU A 235 -3.16 19.40 6.71
C LEU A 235 -3.02 19.23 8.24
N ALA A 236 -4.08 19.50 9.00
CA ALA A 236 -4.13 19.31 10.45
C ALA A 236 -4.30 17.84 10.84
N MET A 237 -4.97 17.03 10.01
CA MET A 237 -5.03 15.58 10.19
C MET A 237 -3.67 14.94 9.97
N GLY A 238 -2.91 15.39 8.97
CA GLY A 238 -1.57 14.86 8.71
C GLY A 238 -1.01 15.05 7.31
N ALA A 239 -1.77 15.61 6.36
CA ALA A 239 -1.25 15.91 5.02
C ALA A 239 -0.07 16.89 5.06
N ASP A 240 0.88 16.77 4.14
CA ASP A 240 2.14 17.53 4.16
C ASP A 240 1.98 18.92 3.53
N ARG A 241 1.31 18.99 2.37
CA ARG A 241 1.00 20.23 1.67
C ARG A 241 -0.34 20.15 0.93
N GLY A 242 -0.85 21.31 0.56
CA GLY A 242 -2.12 21.46 -0.16
C GLY A 242 -1.94 22.03 -1.57
N ILE A 243 -2.84 21.65 -2.48
CA ILE A 243 -3.03 22.28 -3.78
C ILE A 243 -4.48 22.75 -3.85
N HIS A 244 -4.68 24.03 -4.15
CA HIS A 244 -5.97 24.66 -4.31
C HIS A 244 -6.15 25.09 -5.76
N ILE A 245 -7.17 24.55 -6.41
CA ILE A 245 -7.60 25.04 -7.73
C ILE A 245 -8.78 25.98 -7.49
N GLU A 246 -8.51 27.27 -7.59
CA GLU A 246 -9.46 28.32 -7.26
C GLU A 246 -10.48 28.53 -8.39
N THR A 247 -11.75 28.48 -8.03
CA THR A 247 -12.87 28.77 -8.94
C THR A 247 -14.10 29.23 -8.16
N ASP A 248 -14.83 30.18 -8.71
CA ASP A 248 -16.11 30.62 -8.17
C ASP A 248 -17.30 29.81 -8.70
N LEU A 249 -17.03 28.78 -9.53
CA LEU A 249 -18.07 27.88 -10.03
C LEU A 249 -18.74 27.12 -8.88
N ARG A 250 -20.05 26.97 -9.00
CA ARG A 250 -20.88 26.28 -8.01
C ARG A 250 -20.58 24.76 -8.01
N LEU A 251 -20.12 24.23 -6.88
CA LEU A 251 -19.56 22.86 -6.76
C LEU A 251 -20.57 21.70 -6.84
N ASP A 252 -21.85 21.98 -6.66
CA ASP A 252 -22.96 21.02 -6.69
C ASP A 252 -23.71 21.03 -8.05
N GLN A 253 -23.41 21.98 -8.94
CA GLN A 253 -24.13 22.14 -10.21
C GLN A 253 -23.20 22.41 -11.40
N GLU A 254 -22.41 23.48 -11.33
CA GLU A 254 -21.61 23.98 -12.45
C GLU A 254 -20.31 23.18 -12.61
N LEU A 255 -19.58 22.97 -11.52
CA LEU A 255 -18.34 22.20 -11.55
C LEU A 255 -18.62 20.70 -11.48
N GLN A 256 -18.84 20.09 -12.65
CA GLN A 256 -19.26 18.70 -12.79
C GLN A 256 -18.13 17.68 -12.55
N PRO A 257 -18.43 16.44 -12.14
CA PRO A 257 -17.43 15.41 -11.84
C PRO A 257 -16.39 15.19 -12.95
N LEU A 258 -16.78 15.31 -14.22
CA LEU A 258 -15.86 15.17 -15.33
C LEU A 258 -14.85 16.34 -15.42
N ALA A 259 -15.29 17.57 -15.17
CA ALA A 259 -14.40 18.73 -15.11
C ALA A 259 -13.41 18.59 -13.94
N VAL A 260 -13.91 18.19 -12.76
CA VAL A 260 -13.08 17.86 -11.59
C VAL A 260 -12.04 16.80 -11.94
N ALA A 261 -12.44 15.70 -12.59
CA ALA A 261 -11.53 14.64 -12.98
C ALA A 261 -10.45 15.11 -13.98
N LYS A 262 -10.79 15.94 -14.98
CA LYS A 262 -9.80 16.52 -15.90
C LYS A 262 -8.80 17.44 -15.19
N LEU A 263 -9.26 18.26 -14.24
CA LEU A 263 -8.39 19.13 -13.44
C LEU A 263 -7.46 18.31 -12.55
N LEU A 264 -7.99 17.29 -11.87
CA LEU A 264 -7.19 16.36 -11.08
C LEU A 264 -6.19 15.61 -11.95
N ALA A 265 -6.54 15.23 -13.19
CA ALA A 265 -5.59 14.61 -14.12
C ALA A 265 -4.39 15.54 -14.40
N LYS A 266 -4.60 16.85 -14.55
CA LYS A 266 -3.49 17.82 -14.68
C LYS A 266 -2.62 17.92 -13.43
N VAL A 267 -3.21 17.84 -12.24
CA VAL A 267 -2.45 17.75 -11.00
C VAL A 267 -1.65 16.45 -10.93
N VAL A 268 -2.24 15.32 -11.33
CA VAL A 268 -1.55 14.02 -11.38
C VAL A 268 -0.40 14.03 -12.40
N GLU A 269 -0.57 14.65 -13.57
CA GLU A 269 0.51 14.81 -14.57
C GLU A 269 1.70 15.62 -14.02
N ALA A 270 1.42 16.68 -13.25
CA ALA A 270 2.43 17.56 -12.68
C ALA A 270 3.16 16.94 -11.47
N GLU A 271 2.40 16.35 -10.56
CA GLU A 271 2.89 15.84 -9.27
C GLU A 271 3.39 14.39 -9.38
N LYS A 272 2.85 13.60 -10.33
CA LYS A 272 3.18 12.18 -10.57
C LYS A 272 3.02 11.27 -9.33
N PRO A 273 1.86 11.28 -8.65
CA PRO A 273 1.61 10.36 -7.53
C PRO A 273 1.64 8.90 -7.94
N ASP A 274 2.15 8.05 -7.06
CA ASP A 274 2.04 6.61 -7.20
C ASP A 274 0.67 6.11 -6.71
N PHE A 275 0.01 6.85 -5.82
CA PHE A 275 -1.30 6.48 -5.28
C PHE A 275 -2.25 7.66 -5.23
N ILE A 276 -3.48 7.48 -5.74
CA ILE A 276 -4.49 8.53 -5.79
C ILE A 276 -5.71 8.07 -5.02
N VAL A 277 -6.10 8.80 -3.98
CA VAL A 277 -7.22 8.45 -3.10
C VAL A 277 -8.29 9.52 -3.14
N LEU A 278 -9.53 9.12 -3.41
CA LEU A 278 -10.70 9.98 -3.37
C LEU A 278 -11.73 9.39 -2.40
N GLY A 279 -12.69 10.20 -1.96
CA GLY A 279 -13.91 9.66 -1.38
C GLY A 279 -14.77 8.95 -2.44
N LYS A 280 -15.52 7.91 -2.04
CA LYS A 280 -16.50 7.21 -2.90
C LYS A 280 -17.43 8.17 -3.66
N GLN A 281 -18.04 9.10 -2.93
CA GLN A 281 -18.95 10.11 -3.45
C GLN A 281 -18.87 11.37 -2.60
N SER A 282 -19.41 12.48 -3.10
CA SER A 282 -19.67 13.68 -2.31
C SER A 282 -21.15 13.75 -1.95
N ILE A 283 -21.44 14.01 -0.67
CA ILE A 283 -22.80 14.00 -0.11
C ILE A 283 -23.73 15.11 -0.63
N ASP A 284 -23.20 16.05 -1.41
CA ASP A 284 -23.97 17.16 -1.98
C ASP A 284 -24.58 16.83 -3.34
N SER A 285 -23.91 15.99 -4.12
CA SER A 285 -24.25 15.66 -5.50
C SER A 285 -24.50 14.17 -5.70
N ASP A 286 -24.06 13.32 -4.77
CA ASP A 286 -24.22 11.86 -4.75
C ASP A 286 -23.87 11.17 -6.09
N ALA A 287 -22.97 11.77 -6.86
CA ALA A 287 -22.69 11.32 -8.22
C ALA A 287 -21.84 10.04 -8.29
N ALA A 288 -20.95 9.82 -7.31
CA ALA A 288 -20.01 8.69 -7.27
C ALA A 288 -19.18 8.47 -8.57
N GLN A 289 -18.85 9.54 -9.30
CA GLN A 289 -18.28 9.47 -10.65
C GLN A 289 -16.81 9.91 -10.75
N THR A 290 -16.37 10.89 -9.95
CA THR A 290 -15.08 11.57 -10.13
C THR A 290 -13.89 10.62 -10.15
N GLY A 291 -13.85 9.64 -9.24
CA GLY A 291 -12.76 8.66 -9.18
C GLY A 291 -12.67 7.78 -10.43
N ALA A 292 -13.81 7.27 -10.91
CA ALA A 292 -13.87 6.44 -12.10
C ALA A 292 -13.50 7.24 -13.37
N PHE A 293 -13.97 8.49 -13.49
CA PHE A 293 -13.56 9.36 -14.59
C PHE A 293 -12.06 9.65 -14.58
N LEU A 294 -11.49 9.93 -13.40
CA LEU A 294 -10.06 10.18 -13.28
C LEU A 294 -9.23 8.97 -13.70
N ALA A 295 -9.61 7.77 -13.24
CA ALA A 295 -8.95 6.53 -13.62
C ALA A 295 -9.01 6.29 -15.14
N GLY A 296 -10.19 6.49 -15.76
CA GLY A 296 -10.37 6.35 -17.20
C GLY A 296 -9.57 7.36 -18.01
N LEU A 297 -9.50 8.63 -17.56
CA LEU A 297 -8.72 9.69 -18.23
C LEU A 297 -7.21 9.42 -18.16
N LEU A 298 -6.72 8.87 -17.05
CA LEU A 298 -5.31 8.53 -16.84
C LEU A 298 -4.94 7.15 -17.41
N ASN A 299 -5.94 6.34 -17.80
CA ASN A 299 -5.78 4.93 -18.11
C ASN A 299 -5.11 4.13 -16.96
N TYR A 300 -5.52 4.43 -15.72
CA TYR A 300 -5.01 3.77 -14.51
C TYR A 300 -5.98 2.70 -13.99
N PRO A 301 -5.49 1.63 -13.34
CA PRO A 301 -6.32 0.73 -12.54
C PRO A 301 -7.16 1.49 -11.52
N GLN A 302 -8.38 0.99 -11.25
CA GLN A 302 -9.29 1.59 -10.27
C GLN A 302 -9.79 0.61 -9.22
N ALA A 303 -9.87 1.10 -7.99
CA ALA A 303 -10.39 0.39 -6.83
C ALA A 303 -11.50 1.21 -6.16
N THR A 304 -12.73 1.13 -6.67
CA THR A 304 -13.90 1.81 -6.11
C THR A 304 -14.45 1.10 -4.88
N PHE A 305 -15.05 1.87 -3.97
CA PHE A 305 -15.75 1.37 -2.78
C PHE A 305 -14.85 0.53 -1.85
N ALA A 306 -13.58 0.92 -1.73
CA ALA A 306 -12.60 0.20 -0.93
C ALA A 306 -12.95 0.26 0.56
N SER A 307 -12.98 -0.90 1.21
CA SER A 307 -13.15 -1.08 2.66
C SER A 307 -11.93 -1.68 3.35
N LYS A 308 -10.92 -2.15 2.60
CA LYS A 308 -9.61 -2.53 3.13
C LYS A 308 -8.52 -2.26 2.08
N LEU A 309 -7.36 -1.78 2.53
CA LEU A 309 -6.18 -1.56 1.69
C LEU A 309 -4.95 -2.19 2.35
N GLU A 310 -4.29 -3.07 1.61
CA GLU A 310 -2.99 -3.63 1.95
C GLU A 310 -2.05 -3.42 0.77
N ILE A 311 -0.79 -3.11 1.06
CA ILE A 311 0.20 -2.78 0.06
C ILE A 311 1.40 -3.70 0.28
N ALA A 312 1.78 -4.44 -0.77
CA ALA A 312 2.93 -5.34 -0.78
C ALA A 312 3.54 -5.38 -2.20
N ASP A 313 4.87 -5.38 -2.31
CA ASP A 313 5.60 -5.62 -3.57
C ASP A 313 5.11 -4.79 -4.79
N LYS A 314 4.85 -3.48 -4.59
CA LYS A 314 4.32 -2.56 -5.63
C LYS A 314 2.90 -2.89 -6.14
N LYS A 315 2.21 -3.81 -5.48
CA LYS A 315 0.81 -4.11 -5.70
C LYS A 315 -0.02 -3.67 -4.51
N ALA A 316 -1.24 -3.26 -4.80
CA ALA A 316 -2.25 -3.03 -3.79
C ALA A 316 -3.24 -4.19 -3.82
N LEU A 317 -3.48 -4.77 -2.66
CA LEU A 317 -4.57 -5.69 -2.41
C LEU A 317 -5.70 -4.87 -1.78
N ILE A 318 -6.80 -4.72 -2.51
CA ILE A 318 -7.93 -3.89 -2.10
C ILE A 318 -9.16 -4.76 -1.94
N THR A 319 -9.73 -4.77 -0.74
CA THR A 319 -11.09 -5.31 -0.53
C THR A 319 -12.08 -4.17 -0.73
N ARG A 320 -13.10 -4.41 -1.55
CA ARG A 320 -14.15 -3.46 -1.90
C ARG A 320 -15.53 -4.04 -1.61
N GLU A 321 -16.44 -3.13 -1.28
CA GLU A 321 -17.84 -3.44 -1.01
C GLU A 321 -18.62 -3.51 -2.33
N THR A 322 -19.46 -4.53 -2.45
CA THR A 322 -20.38 -4.77 -3.56
C THR A 322 -21.77 -5.07 -3.01
N ASP A 323 -22.78 -5.06 -3.86
CA ASP A 323 -24.14 -5.41 -3.43
C ASP A 323 -24.26 -6.87 -2.93
N ALA A 324 -23.36 -7.75 -3.38
CA ALA A 324 -23.33 -9.16 -3.01
C ALA A 324 -22.41 -9.50 -1.82
N GLY A 325 -21.75 -8.50 -1.24
CA GLY A 325 -20.75 -8.70 -0.17
C GLY A 325 -19.43 -8.02 -0.50
N VAL A 326 -18.31 -8.71 -0.29
CA VAL A 326 -16.97 -8.13 -0.50
C VAL A 326 -16.22 -8.85 -1.62
N GLU A 327 -15.45 -8.08 -2.38
CA GLU A 327 -14.56 -8.58 -3.43
C GLU A 327 -13.14 -8.08 -3.15
N THR A 328 -12.13 -8.93 -3.31
CA THR A 328 -10.72 -8.54 -3.17
C THR A 328 -10.06 -8.53 -4.53
N LEU A 329 -9.48 -7.38 -4.88
CA LEU A 329 -8.78 -7.14 -6.14
C LEU A 329 -7.30 -6.90 -5.88
N GLU A 330 -6.46 -7.37 -6.80
CA GLU A 330 -5.06 -6.98 -6.87
C GLU A 330 -4.89 -5.98 -8.01
N ALA A 331 -4.22 -4.85 -7.74
CA ALA A 331 -3.95 -3.83 -8.74
C ALA A 331 -2.50 -3.34 -8.65
N SER A 332 -1.90 -3.10 -9.82
CA SER A 332 -0.60 -2.45 -9.95
C SER A 332 -0.71 -0.93 -9.77
N LEU A 333 0.39 -0.31 -9.37
CA LEU A 333 0.51 1.14 -9.23
C LEU A 333 1.07 1.77 -10.52
N PRO A 334 0.69 3.02 -10.85
CA PRO A 334 -0.19 3.90 -10.10
C PRO A 334 -1.68 3.54 -10.22
N LEU A 335 -2.45 3.75 -9.15
CA LEU A 335 -3.89 3.42 -9.13
C LEU A 335 -4.76 4.50 -8.48
N VAL A 336 -6.03 4.50 -8.87
CA VAL A 336 -7.06 5.37 -8.30
C VAL A 336 -7.99 4.58 -7.39
N LEU A 337 -8.01 4.92 -6.10
CA LEU A 337 -8.86 4.29 -5.09
C LEU A 337 -9.97 5.25 -4.65
N THR A 338 -11.20 4.75 -4.49
CA THR A 338 -12.28 5.48 -3.82
C THR A 338 -12.67 4.84 -2.51
N ALA A 339 -12.58 5.61 -1.42
CA ALA A 339 -12.77 5.13 -0.06
C ALA A 339 -14.25 5.03 0.31
N ASP A 340 -14.67 3.85 0.78
CA ASP A 340 -15.94 3.64 1.45
C ASP A 340 -15.85 3.99 2.95
N LEU A 341 -16.98 4.25 3.61
CA LEU A 341 -17.04 4.56 5.04
C LEU A 341 -16.43 3.46 5.93
N ARG A 342 -16.38 2.22 5.45
CA ARG A 342 -15.83 1.07 6.19
C ARG A 342 -14.31 1.00 6.20
N LEU A 343 -13.62 1.77 5.35
CA LEU A 343 -12.17 1.66 5.18
C LEU A 343 -11.39 1.95 6.46
N ASN A 344 -11.77 3.00 7.18
CA ASN A 344 -11.14 3.40 8.43
C ASN A 344 -12.06 4.31 9.27
N GLN A 345 -11.53 4.78 10.40
CA GLN A 345 -12.14 5.84 11.20
C GLN A 345 -11.20 7.04 11.19
N PRO A 346 -11.62 8.21 10.69
CA PRO A 346 -10.77 9.38 10.60
C PRO A 346 -10.38 9.89 11.99
N ARG A 347 -9.11 10.26 12.17
CA ARG A 347 -8.67 10.90 13.42
C ARG A 347 -9.17 12.33 13.53
N TYR A 348 -9.36 12.78 14.77
CA TYR A 348 -9.55 14.20 15.04
C TYR A 348 -8.21 14.94 15.00
N ALA A 349 -8.19 16.12 14.36
CA ALA A 349 -7.04 16.99 14.39
C ALA A 349 -6.89 17.64 15.78
N THR A 350 -5.72 17.46 16.41
CA THR A 350 -5.43 18.08 17.71
C THR A 350 -5.16 19.57 17.57
N LEU A 351 -5.43 20.37 18.62
CA LEU A 351 -5.18 21.82 18.60
C LEU A 351 -3.73 22.19 18.19
N PRO A 352 -2.67 21.51 18.66
CA PRO A 352 -1.31 21.76 18.17
C PRO A 352 -1.15 21.53 16.66
N ASN A 353 -1.78 20.49 16.11
CA ASN A 353 -1.70 20.19 14.68
C ASN A 353 -2.49 21.20 13.85
N ILE A 354 -3.63 21.69 14.34
CA ILE A 354 -4.39 22.78 13.70
C ILE A 354 -3.52 24.04 13.60
N MET A 355 -2.77 24.37 14.66
CA MET A 355 -1.86 25.52 14.64
C MET A 355 -0.67 25.33 13.69
N LYS A 356 -0.09 24.13 13.63
CA LYS A 356 0.97 23.79 12.65
C LYS A 356 0.44 23.83 11.21
N ALA A 357 -0.79 23.38 10.99
CA ALA A 357 -1.42 23.33 9.67
C ALA A 357 -1.57 24.71 9.03
N LYS A 358 -1.72 25.79 9.81
CA LYS A 358 -1.73 27.17 9.30
C LYS A 358 -0.44 27.59 8.61
N LYS A 359 0.70 26.97 8.98
CA LYS A 359 2.03 27.28 8.41
C LYS A 359 2.40 26.38 7.22
N LYS A 360 1.73 25.23 7.05
CA LYS A 360 1.99 24.32 5.93
C LYS A 360 1.67 24.99 4.59
N PRO A 361 2.39 24.70 3.51
CA PRO A 361 2.16 25.36 2.23
C PRO A 361 0.85 24.90 1.58
N ILE A 362 0.14 25.84 0.96
CA ILE A 362 -0.96 25.59 0.03
C ILE A 362 -0.60 26.34 -1.25
N ASP A 363 -0.33 25.62 -2.33
CA ASP A 363 -0.17 26.21 -3.67
C ASP A 363 -1.57 26.48 -4.23
N SER A 364 -1.87 27.73 -4.58
CA SER A 364 -3.19 28.14 -5.06
C SER A 364 -3.06 28.70 -6.46
N LYS A 365 -3.77 28.10 -7.42
CA LYS A 365 -3.78 28.52 -8.82
C LYS A 365 -5.22 28.65 -9.32
N PRO A 366 -5.55 29.68 -10.11
CA PRO A 366 -6.87 29.79 -10.71
C PRO A 366 -7.11 28.63 -11.70
N ILE A 367 -8.37 28.23 -11.83
CA ILE A 367 -8.80 27.13 -12.73
C ILE A 367 -8.34 27.32 -14.18
N ALA A 368 -8.22 28.57 -14.65
CA ALA A 368 -7.79 28.91 -16.01
C ALA A 368 -6.37 28.44 -16.34
N ASP A 369 -5.47 28.39 -15.35
CA ASP A 369 -4.06 28.03 -15.55
C ASP A 369 -3.87 26.55 -15.92
N TYR A 370 -4.90 25.72 -15.69
CA TYR A 370 -4.86 24.29 -16.01
C TYR A 370 -5.25 23.99 -17.46
N GLY A 371 -5.77 24.97 -18.22
CA GLY A 371 -6.14 24.79 -19.63
C GLY A 371 -7.21 23.73 -19.88
N VAL A 372 -8.09 23.49 -18.90
CA VAL A 372 -9.15 22.48 -18.98
C VAL A 372 -10.48 23.13 -19.34
N ASP A 373 -11.18 22.56 -20.32
CA ASP A 373 -12.59 22.87 -20.57
C ASP A 373 -13.49 22.33 -19.44
N VAL A 374 -14.05 23.26 -18.69
CA VAL A 374 -14.95 23.05 -17.54
C VAL A 374 -16.39 23.40 -17.84
N THR A 375 -16.76 23.62 -19.11
CA THR A 375 -18.14 23.93 -19.48
C THR A 375 -19.09 22.79 -19.04
N PRO A 376 -20.18 23.11 -18.30
CA PRO A 376 -21.16 22.12 -17.87
C PRO A 376 -21.76 21.38 -19.07
N ARG A 377 -21.85 20.05 -19.00
CA ARG A 377 -22.46 19.20 -20.03
C ARG A 377 -23.87 18.78 -19.69
N ILE A 378 -24.17 18.75 -18.40
CA ILE A 378 -25.51 18.51 -17.86
C ILE A 378 -26.05 19.85 -17.36
N GLN A 379 -27.32 20.16 -17.64
CA GLN A 379 -27.95 21.35 -17.12
C GLN A 379 -29.02 20.96 -16.09
N THR A 380 -28.89 21.47 -14.87
CA THR A 380 -29.93 21.35 -13.85
C THR A 380 -31.06 22.31 -14.19
N VAL A 381 -32.21 21.78 -14.60
CA VAL A 381 -33.38 22.60 -14.99
C VAL A 381 -34.13 23.13 -13.75
N SER A 382 -34.29 22.28 -12.73
CA SER A 382 -34.98 22.64 -11.49
C SER A 382 -34.59 21.70 -10.37
N VAL A 383 -34.60 22.20 -9.13
CA VAL A 383 -34.49 21.40 -7.91
C VAL A 383 -35.73 21.63 -7.05
N ALA A 384 -36.29 20.56 -6.49
CA ALA A 384 -37.49 20.60 -5.64
C ALA A 384 -37.33 19.70 -4.42
N GLU A 385 -38.07 20.00 -3.35
CA GLU A 385 -38.13 19.10 -2.20
C GLU A 385 -38.80 17.78 -2.58
N PRO A 386 -38.33 16.63 -2.03
CA PRO A 386 -39.04 15.37 -2.21
C PRO A 386 -40.43 15.47 -1.60
N THR A 387 -41.37 14.67 -2.14
CA THR A 387 -42.74 14.66 -1.63
C THR A 387 -42.75 14.34 -0.14
N ALA A 388 -43.35 15.21 0.66
CA ALA A 388 -43.48 14.99 2.10
C ALA A 388 -44.21 13.67 2.35
N ARG A 389 -43.61 12.80 3.18
CA ARG A 389 -44.22 11.53 3.57
C ARG A 389 -45.54 11.83 4.28
N LYS A 390 -46.62 11.17 3.86
CA LYS A 390 -47.91 11.23 4.55
C LYS A 390 -47.74 10.77 6.00
N ALA A 391 -48.50 11.37 6.92
CA ALA A 391 -48.49 10.95 8.31
C ALA A 391 -48.78 9.44 8.41
N GLY A 392 -47.99 8.74 9.22
CA GLY A 392 -48.21 7.33 9.51
C GLY A 392 -49.42 7.14 10.42
N ILE A 393 -49.82 5.88 10.59
CA ILE A 393 -50.92 5.48 11.49
C ILE A 393 -50.31 4.63 12.60
N THR A 394 -50.64 4.95 13.86
CA THR A 394 -50.32 4.08 15.00
C THR A 394 -51.40 3.02 15.14
N VAL A 395 -51.00 1.76 15.26
CA VAL A 395 -51.92 0.63 15.45
C VAL A 395 -51.84 0.09 16.88
N PRO A 396 -52.96 -0.42 17.44
CA PRO A 396 -53.01 -0.85 18.84
C PRO A 396 -52.29 -2.17 19.13
N ASP A 397 -52.12 -3.04 18.11
CA ASP A 397 -51.55 -4.37 18.27
C ASP A 397 -50.94 -4.92 16.97
N VAL A 398 -50.24 -6.05 17.09
CA VAL A 398 -49.57 -6.74 15.98
C VAL A 398 -50.58 -7.32 14.98
N ALA A 399 -51.75 -7.77 15.42
CA ALA A 399 -52.76 -8.33 14.52
C ALA A 399 -53.29 -7.25 13.56
N THR A 400 -53.58 -6.07 14.08
CA THR A 400 -53.99 -4.89 13.31
C THR A 400 -52.88 -4.43 12.37
N LEU A 401 -51.61 -4.50 12.80
CA LEU A 401 -50.47 -4.21 11.93
C LEU A 401 -50.44 -5.17 10.73
N VAL A 402 -50.52 -6.48 10.97
CA VAL A 402 -50.47 -7.50 9.92
C VAL A 402 -51.66 -7.38 8.98
N ASP A 403 -52.85 -7.13 9.51
CA ASP A 403 -54.07 -6.89 8.70
C ASP A 403 -53.87 -5.71 7.76
N LYS A 404 -53.41 -4.56 8.27
CA LYS A 404 -53.12 -3.38 7.44
C LYS A 404 -52.01 -3.63 6.42
N LEU A 405 -50.95 -4.35 6.79
CA LEU A 405 -49.86 -4.64 5.87
C LEU A 405 -50.29 -5.58 4.73
N LYS A 406 -51.16 -6.55 4.99
CA LYS A 406 -51.70 -7.48 3.98
C LYS A 406 -52.78 -6.83 3.12
N ASN A 407 -53.79 -6.24 3.75
CA ASN A 407 -55.04 -5.87 3.10
C ASN A 407 -55.07 -4.42 2.61
N GLU A 408 -54.31 -3.51 3.23
CA GLU A 408 -54.25 -2.09 2.81
C GLU A 408 -52.97 -1.77 2.04
N ALA A 409 -51.81 -2.22 2.54
CA ALA A 409 -50.50 -1.88 1.95
C ALA A 409 -49.99 -2.90 0.91
N GLY A 410 -50.41 -4.16 0.99
CA GLY A 410 -50.04 -5.22 0.05
C GLY A 410 -48.55 -5.57 0.02
N VAL A 411 -47.86 -5.48 1.17
CA VAL A 411 -46.39 -5.64 1.26
C VAL A 411 -45.94 -6.95 1.90
N ILE A 412 -46.86 -7.79 2.39
CA ILE A 412 -46.59 -9.11 2.99
C ILE A 412 -47.68 -10.12 2.66
#